data_AF-A0A9E2MPR6-F1
#
_entry.id   AF-A0A9E2MPR6-F1
#
_cell.length_a   1.000
_cell.length_b   1.000
_cell.length_c   1.000
_cell.angle_alpha   90.00
_cell.angle_beta   90.00
_cell.angle_gamma   90.00
#
_symmetry.space_group_name_H-M   'P 1'
#
loop_
_entity.id
_entity.type
_entity.pdbx_description
1 polymer ?
#
loop_
_entity_poly.entity_id
_entity_poly.type
_entity_poly.pdbx_seq_one_letter_code
_entity_poly.pdbx_strand_id
1 'polypeptide(L)' 'LYNAEDLEKGCIVASARDGKICSFPIMTISLAGVTNVHRTITSYGEITNIAAEIKKKAKREGRSCFIVDQRKD' A
#
# COMPACT_ATOMS: atom_id res chain seq x y z
N LEU A 1 -7.55 -16.70 -4.17
CA LEU A 1 -7.20 -15.73 -5.23
C LEU A 1 -8.50 -15.18 -5.82
N TYR A 2 -8.50 -13.96 -6.37
CA TYR A 2 -9.66 -13.43 -7.10
C TYR A 2 -9.97 -14.29 -8.34
N ASN A 3 -11.24 -14.32 -8.74
CA ASN A 3 -11.65 -15.05 -9.94
C ASN A 3 -11.21 -14.29 -11.21
N ALA A 4 -11.14 -15.00 -12.34
CA ALA A 4 -10.61 -14.42 -13.60
C ALA A 4 -11.46 -13.25 -14.12
N GLU A 5 -12.78 -13.29 -13.93
CA GLU A 5 -13.70 -12.27 -14.39
C GLU A 5 -13.52 -10.94 -13.62
N ASP A 6 -13.36 -11.01 -12.30
CA ASP A 6 -13.09 -9.83 -11.46
C ASP A 6 -11.73 -9.21 -11.80
N LEU A 7 -10.73 -10.04 -12.11
CA LEU A 7 -9.39 -9.59 -12.51
C LEU A 7 -9.42 -8.90 -13.87
N GLU A 8 -10.17 -9.43 -14.85
CA GLU A 8 -10.35 -8.81 -16.17
C GLU A 8 -11.09 -7.47 -16.07
N LYS A 9 -12.10 -7.39 -15.20
CA LYS A 9 -12.84 -6.14 -14.93
C LYS A 9 -12.08 -5.14 -14.05
N GLY A 10 -11.02 -5.57 -13.38
CA GLY A 10 -10.27 -4.76 -12.40
C GLY A 10 -11.05 -4.40 -11.12
N CYS A 11 -12.23 -4.98 -10.91
CA CYS A 11 -13.06 -4.73 -9.74
C CYS A 11 -13.96 -5.93 -9.42
N ILE A 12 -14.33 -6.05 -8.15
CA ILE A 12 -15.28 -7.02 -7.61
C ILE A 12 -16.65 -6.37 -7.61
N VAL A 13 -17.63 -7.04 -8.21
CA VAL A 13 -19.03 -6.58 -8.22
C VAL A 13 -19.82 -7.41 -7.21
N ALA A 14 -20.51 -6.74 -6.27
CA ALA A 14 -21.32 -7.40 -5.24
C ALA A 14 -22.66 -6.70 -5.07
N SER A 15 -23.69 -7.46 -4.69
CA SER A 15 -24.99 -6.90 -4.29
C SER A 15 -25.00 -6.62 -2.79
N ALA A 16 -25.31 -5.38 -2.43
CA ALA A 16 -25.53 -4.95 -1.05
C ALA A 16 -26.86 -5.52 -0.51
N ARG A 17 -27.01 -5.51 0.82
CA ARG A 17 -28.22 -6.04 1.48
C ARG A 17 -29.50 -5.28 1.16
N ASP A 18 -29.37 -4.03 0.70
CA ASP A 18 -30.47 -3.20 0.20
C ASP A 18 -30.74 -3.40 -1.31
N GLY A 19 -30.08 -4.38 -1.93
CA GLY A 19 -30.23 -4.72 -3.35
C GLY A 19 -29.37 -3.88 -4.30
N LYS A 20 -28.63 -2.87 -3.82
CA LYS A 20 -27.79 -2.05 -4.70
C LYS A 20 -26.56 -2.83 -5.17
N ILE A 21 -26.19 -2.67 -6.44
CA ILE A 21 -24.92 -3.20 -6.95
C ILE A 21 -23.78 -2.24 -6.59
N CYS A 22 -22.73 -2.77 -5.98
CA CYS A 22 -21.53 -2.06 -5.60
C CYS A 22 -20.31 -2.66 -6.30
N SER A 23 -19.41 -1.80 -6.79
CA SER A 23 -18.13 -2.20 -7.36
C SER A 23 -16.99 -1.76 -6.46
N PHE A 24 -16.08 -2.68 -6.15
CA PHE A 24 -14.90 -2.44 -5.32
C PHE A 24 -13.64 -2.74 -6.13
N PRO A 25 -12.61 -1.90 -6.12
CA PRO A 25 -11.35 -2.24 -6.78
C PRO A 25 -10.75 -3.53 -6.18
N ILE A 26 -9.95 -4.24 -6.96
CA ILE A 26 -9.16 -5.37 -6.45
C ILE A 26 -8.35 -4.89 -5.23
N MET A 27 -8.41 -5.63 -4.12
CA MET A 27 -7.69 -5.20 -2.91
C MET A 27 -6.18 -5.31 -3.13
N THR A 28 -5.47 -4.26 -2.72
CA THR A 28 -4.02 -4.14 -2.84
C THR A 28 -3.37 -4.06 -1.47
N ILE A 29 -2.11 -4.50 -1.36
CA ILE A 29 -1.33 -4.38 -0.13
C ILE A 29 -0.11 -3.47 -0.38
N SER A 30 -0.06 -2.33 0.32
CA SER A 30 1.11 -1.44 0.31
C SER A 30 1.93 -1.62 1.58
N LEU A 31 3.19 -2.06 1.44
CA LEU A 31 4.14 -2.24 2.53
C LEU A 31 5.25 -1.19 2.45
N ALA A 32 5.59 -0.61 3.61
CA ALA A 32 6.64 0.39 3.76
C ALA A 32 7.64 -0.07 4.82
N GLY A 33 8.93 -0.04 4.48
CA GLY A 33 10.04 -0.40 5.36
C GLY A 33 10.99 0.76 5.58
N VAL A 34 11.54 0.85 6.79
CA VAL A 34 12.62 1.78 7.15
C VAL A 34 13.73 0.98 7.78
N THR A 35 14.98 1.28 7.42
CA THR A 35 16.16 0.56 7.89
C THR A 35 17.31 1.52 8.17
N ASN A 36 18.19 1.15 9.09
CA ASN A 36 19.43 1.83 9.42
C ASN A 36 20.65 1.25 8.66
N VAL A 37 20.44 0.35 7.69
CA VAL A 37 21.52 -0.26 6.90
C VAL A 37 22.32 0.78 6.08
N HIS A 38 21.69 1.90 5.72
CA HIS A 38 22.26 2.90 4.80
C HIS A 38 22.41 4.30 5.40
N ARG A 39 21.96 4.50 6.64
CA ARG A 39 22.06 5.79 7.33
C ARG A 39 21.89 5.63 8.83
N THR A 40 22.40 6.60 9.58
CA THR A 40 22.21 6.62 11.04
C THR A 40 20.86 7.25 11.35
N ILE A 41 20.08 6.59 12.20
CA ILE A 41 18.81 7.13 12.71
C ILE A 41 19.06 7.54 14.16
N THR A 42 18.89 8.83 14.44
CA THR A 42 19.32 9.45 15.69
C THR A 42 18.22 9.55 16.73
N SER A 43 16.95 9.47 16.31
CA SER A 43 15.81 9.62 17.21
C SER A 43 14.56 8.86 16.75
N TYR A 44 13.65 8.65 17.70
CA TYR A 44 12.32 8.10 17.40
C TYR A 44 11.48 9.02 16.51
N GLY A 45 11.63 10.35 16.66
CA GLY A 45 10.96 11.31 15.77
C GLY A 45 11.42 11.17 14.33
N GLU A 46 12.72 10.92 14.13
CA GLU A 46 13.28 10.69 12.81
C GLU A 46 12.70 9.43 12.15
N ILE A 47 12.75 8.26 12.81
CA ILE A 47 12.23 7.00 12.21
C ILE A 47 10.74 7.08 11.87
N THR A 48 9.94 7.74 12.71
CA THR A 48 8.49 7.87 12.49
C THR A 48 8.18 8.78 11.31
N ASN A 49 8.91 9.89 11.15
CA ASN A 49 8.76 10.78 10.00
C ASN A 49 9.11 10.07 8.69
N ILE A 50 10.22 9.33 8.68
CA ILE A 50 10.65 8.54 7.53
C ILE A 50 9.60 7.49 7.18
N ALA A 51 9.13 6.73 8.17
CA ALA A 51 8.11 5.71 7.96
C ALA A 51 6.82 6.28 7.39
N ALA A 52 6.39 7.45 7.87
CA ALA A 52 5.21 8.14 7.35
C ALA A 52 5.39 8.56 5.88
N GLU A 53 6.57 9.05 5.50
CA GLU A 53 6.91 9.42 4.13
C GLU A 53 6.89 8.21 3.19
N ILE A 54 7.58 7.11 3.56
CA ILE A 54 7.64 5.90 2.75
C ILE A 54 6.27 5.24 2.65
N LYS A 55 5.48 5.23 3.73
CA LYS A 55 4.09 4.75 3.72
C LYS A 55 3.21 5.57 2.79
N LYS A 56 3.34 6.89 2.78
CA LYS A 56 2.64 7.76 1.81
C LYS A 56 3.07 7.43 0.38
N LYS A 57 4.37 7.21 0.13
CA LYS A 57 4.87 6.80 -1.19
C LYS A 57 4.27 5.47 -1.64
N ALA A 58 4.32 4.44 -0.80
CA ALA A 58 3.77 3.12 -1.11
C ALA A 58 2.26 3.16 -1.39
N LYS A 59 1.48 3.90 -0.60
CA LYS A 59 0.04 4.03 -0.81
C LYS A 59 -0.35 4.77 -2.11
N ARG A 60 0.53 5.60 -2.68
CA ARG A 60 0.26 6.31 -3.94
C ARG A 60 0.38 5.41 -5.17
N GLU A 61 1.01 4.25 -5.06
CA GLU A 61 1.22 3.35 -6.20
C GLU A 61 -0.09 2.75 -6.75
N GLY A 62 -1.18 2.73 -5.96
CA GLY A 62 -2.48 2.19 -6.39
C GLY A 62 -2.46 0.68 -6.69
N ARG A 63 -1.40 -0.03 -6.30
CA ARG A 63 -1.17 -1.46 -6.50
C ARG A 63 -0.45 -2.06 -5.30
N SER A 64 -0.41 -3.39 -5.26
CA SER A 64 0.41 -4.07 -4.27
C SER A 64 1.89 -3.74 -4.49
N CYS A 65 2.56 -3.26 -3.44
CA CYS A 65 3.96 -2.83 -3.52
C CYS A 65 4.66 -2.97 -2.16
N PHE A 66 5.98 -3.06 -2.22
CA PHE A 66 6.87 -2.98 -1.07
C PHE A 66 7.94 -1.94 -1.34
N ILE A 67 8.01 -0.90 -0.52
CA ILE A 67 8.97 0.19 -0.66
C ILE A 67 9.78 0.31 0.63
N VAL A 68 11.10 0.30 0.50
CA VAL A 68 12.04 0.50 1.61
C VAL A 68 12.76 1.83 1.42
N ASP A 69 13.00 2.54 2.52
CA ASP A 69 13.88 3.71 2.52
C ASP A 69 15.31 3.31 2.09
N GLN A 70 15.82 3.94 1.03
CA GLN A 70 17.16 3.68 0.46
C GLN A 70 18.04 4.94 0.42
N ARG A 71 17.62 6.00 1.12
CA ARG A 71 18.43 7.22 1.25
C ARG A 71 19.72 6.89 2.00
N LYS A 72 20.80 7.51 1.55
CA LYS A 72 22.14 7.41 2.14
C LYS A 72 22.53 8.78 2.64
N ASP A 73 23.24 8.81 3.77
CA ASP A 73 23.95 9.99 4.27
C ASP A 73 25.33 10.08 3.64
#